data_AF-A0A3B9ZE91-F1
#
_entry.id   AF-A0A3B9ZE91-F1
#
_cell.length_a   1.000
_cell.length_b   1.000
_cell.length_c   1.000
_cell.angle_alpha   90.00
_cell.angle_beta   90.00
_cell.angle_gamma   90.00
#
_symmetry.space_group_name_H-M   'P 1'
#
loop_
_entity.id
_entity.type
_entity.pdbx_description
1 polymer ?
#
loop_
_entity_poly.entity_id
_entity_poly.type
_entity_poly.pdbx_seq_one_letter_code
_entity_poly.pdbx_strand_id
1 'polypeptide(L)'
;MILVLMKTMRNKLEEIIMGKKVVLIAIVLGILGLCASAQAADRILAIVNKDSITQSEADIYLNMIILQLSQQYTGKALEEKAADERKQLIEKMIEDKVILQEAKRQGFAARAEKVKQKVEQIRAAYGSETEFENSLKERGLTIRDIEGKLSDEMIMREIIERQVRGKIVISPEEVTKFYASHKSEFLQPETRAIESLYIEDAAALEALEEELENNTGFQASAEKYKAAYANDVVAREQLRPQLQEQIFSLALNEVSKPLKEEKGTYFFKVLEVHPPRQLALAEVHEHIFGYLFEQKFTVKMLEWLEDLKSKSYIKINS
;
A
#
# COMPACT_ATOMS: atom_id res chain seq x y z
N MET A 1 -19.80 92.11 24.40
CA MET A 1 -19.54 90.94 25.30
C MET A 1 -19.98 89.61 24.69
N ILE A 2 -21.14 89.53 24.02
CA ILE A 2 -21.67 88.29 23.41
C ILE A 2 -20.81 87.78 22.21
N LEU A 3 -20.29 88.69 21.38
CA LEU A 3 -19.45 88.34 20.21
C LEU A 3 -18.09 87.70 20.57
N VAL A 4 -17.53 87.99 21.75
CA VAL A 4 -16.26 87.39 22.21
C VAL A 4 -16.50 85.97 22.71
N LEU A 5 -17.59 85.73 23.45
CA LEU A 5 -17.97 84.39 23.92
C LEU A 5 -18.28 83.41 22.78
N MET A 6 -18.95 83.87 21.71
CA MET A 6 -19.27 83.01 20.56
C MET A 6 -18.03 82.61 19.75
N LYS A 7 -17.01 83.47 19.66
CA LYS A 7 -15.76 83.16 18.96
C LYS A 7 -14.91 82.13 19.72
N THR A 8 -14.85 82.23 21.05
CA THR A 8 -14.13 81.28 21.90
C THR A 8 -14.80 79.91 21.96
N MET A 9 -16.15 79.87 21.93
CA MET A 9 -16.91 78.62 21.86
C MET A 9 -16.75 77.91 20.51
N ARG A 10 -16.73 78.65 19.39
CA ARG A 10 -16.53 78.07 18.05
C ARG A 10 -15.14 77.45 17.87
N ASN A 11 -14.08 78.11 18.34
CA ASN A 11 -12.72 77.56 18.26
C ASN A 11 -12.54 76.31 19.13
N LYS A 12 -13.14 76.26 20.33
CA LYS A 12 -13.14 75.04 21.17
C LYS A 12 -13.95 73.90 20.55
N LEU A 13 -15.02 74.21 19.82
CA LEU A 13 -15.80 73.20 19.08
C LEU A 13 -15.00 72.63 17.91
N GLU A 14 -14.25 73.46 17.18
CA GLU A 14 -13.39 73.03 16.07
C GLU A 14 -12.18 72.19 16.52
N GLU A 15 -11.55 72.52 17.66
CA GLU A 15 -10.47 71.68 18.25
C GLU A 15 -10.98 70.31 18.71
N ILE A 16 -12.18 70.22 19.30
CA ILE A 16 -12.78 68.95 19.74
C ILE A 16 -13.20 68.10 18.53
N ILE A 17 -13.69 68.72 17.45
CA ILE A 17 -14.08 68.03 16.21
C ILE A 17 -12.83 67.56 15.43
N MET A 18 -11.74 68.35 15.40
CA MET A 18 -10.48 67.94 14.78
C MET A 18 -9.79 66.81 15.56
N GLY A 19 -9.72 66.89 16.89
CA GLY A 19 -9.13 65.83 17.72
C GLY A 19 -9.86 64.49 17.60
N LYS A 20 -11.20 64.51 17.54
CA LYS A 20 -12.01 63.29 17.31
C LYS A 20 -11.88 62.73 15.89
N LYS A 21 -11.71 63.57 14.85
CA LYS A 21 -11.48 63.13 13.47
C LYS A 21 -10.09 62.50 13.27
N VAL A 22 -9.05 63.03 13.91
CA VAL A 22 -7.68 62.48 13.85
C VAL A 22 -7.60 61.14 14.60
N VAL A 23 -8.27 60.99 15.74
CA VAL A 23 -8.34 59.70 16.46
C VAL A 23 -9.18 58.66 15.70
N LEU A 24 -10.26 59.05 15.03
CA LEU A 24 -11.06 58.13 14.21
C LEU A 24 -10.30 57.66 12.95
N ILE A 25 -9.51 58.53 12.31
CA ILE A 25 -8.68 58.18 11.14
C ILE A 25 -7.48 57.31 11.56
N ALA A 26 -6.88 57.54 12.73
CA ALA A 26 -5.81 56.69 13.26
C ALA A 26 -6.31 55.29 13.69
N ILE A 27 -7.55 55.16 14.16
CA ILE A 27 -8.17 53.86 14.48
C ILE A 27 -8.57 53.11 13.20
N VAL A 28 -9.02 53.80 12.15
CA VAL A 28 -9.33 53.16 10.85
C VAL A 28 -8.05 52.74 10.10
N LEU A 29 -6.95 53.48 10.21
CA LEU A 29 -5.64 53.08 9.66
C LEU A 29 -4.92 52.00 10.50
N GLY A 30 -5.18 51.93 11.81
CA GLY A 30 -4.66 50.87 12.68
C GLY A 30 -5.39 49.53 12.53
N ILE A 31 -6.66 49.53 12.10
CA ILE A 31 -7.44 48.31 11.85
C ILE A 31 -7.19 47.73 10.45
N LEU A 32 -6.76 48.55 9.48
CA LEU A 32 -6.35 48.07 8.14
C LEU A 32 -4.97 47.36 8.13
N GLY A 33 -4.19 47.48 9.21
CA GLY A 33 -2.91 46.77 9.37
C GLY A 33 -3.02 45.38 10.01
N LEU A 34 -4.20 44.97 10.49
CA LEU A 34 -4.45 43.69 11.17
C LEU A 34 -5.44 42.82 10.40
N CYS A 35 -5.40 42.86 9.07
CA CYS A 35 -6.04 41.87 8.22
C CYS A 35 -5.17 41.56 7.00
N ALA A 36 -3.85 41.54 7.20
CA ALA A 36 -2.99 40.71 6.39
C ALA A 36 -2.95 39.33 7.06
N SER A 37 -4.08 38.63 7.06
CA SER A 37 -4.05 37.18 6.98
C SER A 37 -3.36 36.89 5.66
N ALA A 38 -2.03 36.83 5.68
CA ALA A 38 -1.28 36.22 4.62
C ALA A 38 -1.76 34.77 4.59
N GLN A 39 -2.78 34.52 3.76
CA GLN A 39 -3.03 33.21 3.22
C GLN A 39 -1.72 32.90 2.51
N ALA A 40 -0.81 32.21 3.20
CA ALA A 40 0.47 31.82 2.64
C ALA A 40 0.13 31.12 1.32
N ALA A 41 0.52 31.73 0.20
CA ALA A 41 0.24 31.16 -1.11
C ALA A 41 0.80 29.74 -1.10
N ASP A 42 -0.08 28.77 -1.36
CA ASP A 42 0.28 27.35 -1.30
C ASP A 42 1.52 27.09 -2.17
N ARG A 43 2.56 26.50 -1.59
CA ARG A 43 3.88 26.39 -2.23
C ARG A 43 3.76 25.45 -3.43
N ILE A 44 4.16 25.91 -4.61
CA ILE A 44 4.19 25.10 -5.82
C ILE A 44 5.46 24.24 -5.83
N LEU A 45 5.31 22.92 -5.73
CA LEU A 45 6.38 21.92 -5.77
C LEU A 45 6.78 21.55 -7.20
N ALA A 46 5.83 21.52 -8.12
CA ALA A 46 6.11 21.27 -9.53
C ALA A 46 5.03 21.89 -10.43
N ILE A 47 5.38 22.15 -11.68
CA ILE A 47 4.49 22.61 -12.74
C ILE A 47 4.51 21.58 -13.86
N VAL A 48 3.33 21.16 -14.31
CA VAL A 48 3.10 20.20 -15.40
C VAL A 48 2.18 20.85 -16.42
N ASN A 49 2.76 21.36 -17.51
CA ASN A 49 2.09 22.18 -18.51
C ASN A 49 1.41 23.41 -17.88
N LYS A 50 0.07 23.36 -17.71
CA LYS A 50 -0.73 24.45 -17.10
C LYS A 50 -1.14 24.16 -15.66
N ASP A 51 -0.91 22.95 -15.17
CA ASP A 51 -1.30 22.52 -13.83
C ASP A 51 -0.11 22.59 -12.87
N SER A 52 -0.36 22.83 -11.59
CA SER A 52 0.64 22.80 -10.53
C SER A 52 0.41 21.62 -9.59
N ILE A 53 1.49 21.12 -8.99
CA ILE A 53 1.48 20.27 -7.80
C ILE A 53 1.83 21.17 -6.63
N THR A 54 0.97 21.21 -5.62
CA THR A 54 1.21 22.05 -4.44
C THR A 54 1.64 21.26 -3.22
N GLN A 55 2.21 21.95 -2.24
CA GLN A 55 2.60 21.38 -0.96
C GLN A 55 1.39 20.76 -0.25
N SER A 56 0.26 21.47 -0.22
CA SER A 56 -0.95 20.98 0.43
C SER A 56 -1.49 19.69 -0.21
N GLU A 57 -1.42 19.58 -1.54
CA GLU A 57 -1.77 18.33 -2.24
C GLU A 57 -0.84 17.18 -1.85
N ALA A 58 0.47 17.41 -1.82
CA ALA A 58 1.45 16.39 -1.49
C ALA A 58 1.35 15.94 -0.02
N ASP A 59 1.13 16.88 0.91
CA ASP A 59 1.09 16.60 2.35
C ASP A 59 -0.07 15.67 2.74
N ILE A 60 -1.19 15.68 1.99
CA ILE A 60 -2.29 14.73 2.17
C ILE A 60 -1.78 13.28 2.09
N TYR A 61 -0.92 12.98 1.11
CA TYR A 61 -0.38 11.64 0.91
C TYR A 61 0.84 11.38 1.80
N LEU A 62 1.72 12.37 1.98
CA LEU A 62 2.94 12.21 2.78
C LEU A 62 2.65 11.93 4.25
N ASN A 63 1.62 12.55 4.82
CA ASN A 63 1.27 12.29 6.21
C ASN A 63 0.93 10.82 6.45
N MET A 64 0.27 10.17 5.50
CA MET A 64 -0.02 8.73 5.56
C MET A 64 1.26 7.90 5.41
N ILE A 65 2.14 8.25 4.46
CA ILE A 65 3.42 7.56 4.26
C ILE A 65 4.31 7.66 5.51
N ILE A 66 4.45 8.86 6.08
CA ILE A 66 5.25 9.12 7.28
C ILE A 66 4.69 8.35 8.47
N LEU A 67 3.36 8.30 8.64
CA LEU A 67 2.74 7.52 9.71
C LEU A 67 3.12 6.03 9.61
N GLN A 68 3.09 5.45 8.42
CA GLN A 68 3.51 4.07 8.18
C GLN A 68 5.02 3.88 8.44
N LEU A 69 5.86 4.78 7.94
CA LEU A 69 7.31 4.72 8.17
C LEU A 69 7.67 4.82 9.66
N SER A 70 6.93 5.62 10.43
CA SER A 70 7.19 5.82 11.86
C SER A 70 7.01 4.56 12.71
N GLN A 71 6.32 3.53 12.19
CA GLN A 71 6.21 2.21 12.83
C GLN A 71 7.51 1.40 12.75
N GLN A 72 8.40 1.71 11.80
CA GLN A 72 9.62 0.95 11.52
C GLN A 72 10.90 1.76 11.78
N TYR A 73 10.83 3.09 11.62
CA TYR A 73 11.98 3.99 11.69
C TYR A 73 11.74 5.11 12.69
N THR A 74 12.83 5.59 13.32
CA THR A 74 12.79 6.73 14.25
C THR A 74 13.96 7.68 14.00
N GLY A 75 13.83 8.92 14.49
CA GLY A 75 14.86 9.95 14.39
C GLY A 75 15.33 10.18 12.95
N LYS A 76 16.66 10.26 12.76
CA LYS A 76 17.27 10.57 11.47
C LYS A 76 16.92 9.56 10.36
N ALA A 77 16.79 8.27 10.68
CA ALA A 77 16.43 7.26 9.70
C ALA A 77 15.01 7.48 9.14
N LEU A 78 14.08 7.93 9.99
CA LEU A 78 12.73 8.29 9.56
C LEU A 78 12.75 9.52 8.65
N GLU A 79 13.54 10.54 9.00
CA GLU A 79 13.68 11.75 8.18
C GLU A 79 14.25 11.45 6.80
N GLU A 80 15.31 10.62 6.72
CA GLU A 80 15.93 10.20 5.46
C GLU A 80 14.93 9.43 4.59
N LYS A 81 14.19 8.46 5.17
CA LYS A 81 13.15 7.72 4.44
C LYS A 81 11.98 8.60 3.99
N ALA A 82 11.52 9.52 4.84
CA ALA A 82 10.45 10.44 4.48
C ALA A 82 10.85 11.39 3.35
N ALA A 83 12.12 11.80 3.27
CA ALA A 83 12.64 12.60 2.17
C ALA A 83 12.68 11.83 0.84
N ASP A 84 13.11 10.56 0.87
CA ASP A 84 13.10 9.68 -0.30
C ASP A 84 11.67 9.47 -0.82
N GLU A 85 10.73 9.13 0.07
CA GLU A 85 9.31 8.96 -0.27
C GLU A 85 8.67 10.25 -0.77
N ARG A 86 9.05 11.41 -0.22
CA ARG A 86 8.62 12.72 -0.74
C ARG A 86 8.98 12.90 -2.20
N LYS A 87 10.23 12.58 -2.55
CA LYS A 87 10.69 12.69 -3.95
C LYS A 87 9.90 11.75 -4.86
N GLN A 88 9.69 10.50 -4.42
CA GLN A 88 8.94 9.51 -5.19
C GLN A 88 7.47 9.90 -5.37
N LEU A 89 6.83 10.43 -4.32
CA LEU A 89 5.46 10.92 -4.41
C LEU A 89 5.35 12.07 -5.42
N ILE A 90 6.22 13.07 -5.35
CA ILE A 90 6.17 14.22 -6.27
C ILE A 90 6.33 13.72 -7.71
N GLU A 91 7.26 12.79 -7.96
CA GLU A 91 7.43 12.18 -9.28
C GLU A 91 6.15 11.47 -9.74
N LYS A 92 5.54 10.67 -8.86
CA LYS A 92 4.27 9.98 -9.15
C LYS A 92 3.13 10.95 -9.45
N MET A 93 3.04 12.06 -8.71
CA MET A 93 2.03 13.09 -8.96
C MET A 93 2.25 13.79 -10.32
N ILE A 94 3.51 13.96 -10.74
CA ILE A 94 3.84 14.47 -12.08
C ILE A 94 3.35 13.48 -13.14
N GLU A 95 3.67 12.20 -12.98
CA GLU A 95 3.24 11.14 -13.89
C GLU A 95 1.71 11.09 -14.01
N ASP A 96 0.99 11.14 -12.88
CA ASP A 96 -0.48 11.15 -12.88
C ASP A 96 -1.05 12.37 -13.61
N LYS A 97 -0.49 13.56 -13.39
CA LYS A 97 -0.93 14.76 -14.12
C LYS A 97 -0.69 14.64 -15.62
N VAL A 98 0.46 14.10 -16.05
CA VAL A 98 0.77 13.90 -17.46
C VAL A 98 -0.18 12.88 -18.10
N ILE A 99 -0.43 11.74 -17.45
CA ILE A 99 -1.40 10.73 -17.91
C ILE A 99 -2.79 11.35 -18.02
N LEU A 100 -3.22 12.07 -16.99
CA LEU A 100 -4.55 12.67 -16.91
C LEU A 100 -4.78 13.72 -18.00
N GLN A 101 -3.77 14.56 -18.26
CA GLN A 101 -3.82 15.54 -19.34
C GLN A 101 -3.92 14.85 -20.70
N GLU A 102 -3.18 13.77 -20.92
CA GLU A 102 -3.27 12.98 -22.14
C GLU A 102 -4.65 12.32 -22.31
N ALA A 103 -5.22 11.77 -21.23
CA ALA A 103 -6.57 11.23 -21.20
C ALA A 103 -7.60 12.29 -21.63
N LYS A 104 -7.54 13.47 -21.02
CA LYS A 104 -8.44 14.60 -21.36
C LYS A 104 -8.23 15.06 -22.80
N ARG A 105 -6.98 15.12 -23.29
CA ARG A 105 -6.65 15.49 -24.67
C ARG A 105 -7.23 14.52 -25.71
N GLN A 106 -7.24 13.23 -25.40
CA GLN A 106 -7.83 12.19 -26.27
C GLN A 106 -9.36 12.05 -26.11
N GLY A 107 -9.99 12.87 -25.24
CA GLY A 107 -11.44 12.89 -25.07
C GLY A 107 -11.99 11.77 -24.18
N PHE A 108 -11.15 11.13 -23.35
CA PHE A 108 -11.65 10.19 -22.34
C PHE A 108 -12.47 10.94 -21.29
N ALA A 109 -13.61 10.36 -20.92
CA ALA A 109 -14.54 10.93 -19.94
C ALA A 109 -15.17 9.84 -19.09
N ALA A 110 -15.18 10.02 -17.77
CA ALA A 110 -15.82 9.09 -16.87
C ALA A 110 -17.34 9.16 -17.03
N ARG A 111 -18.01 8.01 -16.96
CA ARG A 111 -19.48 7.96 -16.91
C ARG A 111 -19.93 8.48 -15.56
N ALA A 112 -20.69 9.58 -15.54
CA ALA A 112 -21.18 10.21 -14.31
C ALA A 112 -21.90 9.22 -13.38
N GLU A 113 -22.67 8.29 -13.94
CA GLU A 113 -23.35 7.24 -13.17
C GLU A 113 -22.37 6.32 -12.43
N LYS A 114 -21.23 5.98 -13.04
CA LYS A 114 -20.19 5.17 -12.39
C LYS A 114 -19.48 5.92 -11.28
N VAL A 115 -19.22 7.22 -11.49
CA VAL A 115 -18.65 8.09 -10.45
C VAL A 115 -19.58 8.13 -9.24
N LYS A 116 -20.88 8.40 -9.45
CA LYS A 116 -21.89 8.41 -8.39
C LYS A 116 -21.99 7.07 -7.66
N GLN A 117 -22.04 5.96 -8.40
CA GLN A 117 -22.04 4.62 -7.79
C GLN A 117 -20.82 4.41 -6.88
N LYS A 118 -19.64 4.90 -7.29
CA LYS A 118 -18.43 4.76 -6.47
C LYS A 118 -18.42 5.67 -5.25
N VAL A 119 -18.96 6.88 -5.37
CA VAL A 119 -19.19 7.78 -4.23
C VAL A 119 -20.12 7.13 -3.21
N GLU A 120 -21.24 6.55 -3.65
CA GLU A 120 -22.18 5.88 -2.74
C GLU A 120 -21.57 4.64 -2.07
N GLN A 121 -20.69 3.90 -2.75
CA GLN A 121 -19.91 2.83 -2.12
C GLN A 121 -18.97 3.34 -1.03
N ILE A 122 -18.32 4.49 -1.25
CA ILE A 122 -17.44 5.11 -0.24
C ILE A 122 -18.29 5.62 0.93
N ARG A 123 -19.42 6.26 0.66
CA ARG A 123 -20.38 6.75 1.67
C ARG A 123 -20.88 5.60 2.56
N ALA A 124 -21.23 4.46 1.96
CA ALA A 124 -21.72 3.28 2.67
C ALA A 124 -20.67 2.61 3.59
N ALA A 125 -19.38 2.95 3.46
CA ALA A 125 -18.34 2.46 4.36
C ALA A 125 -18.30 3.21 5.71
N TYR A 126 -19.04 4.32 5.85
CA TYR A 126 -19.17 5.08 7.09
C TYR A 126 -20.39 4.63 7.89
N GLY A 127 -20.34 4.77 9.22
CA GLY A 127 -21.44 4.38 10.11
C GLY A 127 -22.66 5.30 10.00
N SER A 128 -22.48 6.53 9.54
CA SER A 128 -23.57 7.47 9.26
C SER A 128 -23.19 8.54 8.22
N GLU A 129 -24.20 9.20 7.66
CA GLU A 129 -24.02 10.37 6.79
C GLU A 129 -23.24 11.49 7.49
N THR A 130 -23.53 11.73 8.77
CA THR A 130 -22.85 12.75 9.57
C THR A 130 -21.36 12.44 9.74
N GLU A 131 -21.00 11.17 9.95
CA GLU A 131 -19.60 10.75 10.00
C GLU A 131 -18.88 10.96 8.67
N PHE A 132 -19.53 10.62 7.56
CA PHE A 132 -19.00 10.86 6.22
C PHE A 132 -18.73 12.35 5.98
N GLU A 133 -19.73 13.21 6.20
CA GLU A 133 -19.59 14.66 6.03
C GLU A 133 -18.51 15.26 6.94
N ASN A 134 -18.43 14.81 8.20
CA ASN A 134 -17.42 15.28 9.13
C ASN A 134 -16.01 14.89 8.67
N SER A 135 -15.84 13.67 8.15
CA SER A 135 -14.54 13.23 7.62
C SER A 135 -14.07 14.05 6.41
N LEU A 136 -15.01 14.52 5.58
CA LEU A 136 -14.70 15.42 4.47
C LEU A 136 -14.29 16.81 4.98
N LYS A 137 -15.03 17.36 5.95
CA LYS A 137 -14.72 18.66 6.58
C LYS A 137 -13.36 18.66 7.27
N GLU A 138 -13.02 17.61 8.02
CA GLU A 138 -11.72 17.46 8.69
C GLU A 138 -10.55 17.49 7.70
N ARG A 139 -10.77 17.01 6.48
CA ARG A 139 -9.78 16.98 5.40
C ARG A 139 -9.86 18.19 4.46
N GLY A 140 -10.77 19.13 4.72
CA GLY A 140 -11.01 20.28 3.85
C GLY A 140 -11.53 19.91 2.45
N LEU A 141 -12.17 18.76 2.30
CA LEU A 141 -12.67 18.25 1.02
C LEU A 141 -14.18 18.46 0.89
N THR A 142 -14.63 18.61 -0.34
CA THR A 142 -16.05 18.60 -0.71
C THR A 142 -16.40 17.31 -1.44
N ILE A 143 -17.70 17.00 -1.52
CA ILE A 143 -18.17 15.86 -2.34
C ILE A 143 -17.75 15.98 -3.80
N ARG A 144 -17.69 17.22 -4.33
CA ARG A 144 -17.25 17.51 -5.70
C ARG A 144 -15.77 17.16 -5.89
N ASP A 145 -14.94 17.35 -4.87
CA ASP A 145 -13.52 16.97 -4.94
C ASP A 145 -13.36 15.45 -5.00
N ILE A 146 -14.21 14.70 -4.27
CA ILE A 146 -14.25 13.24 -4.34
C ILE A 146 -14.73 12.77 -5.72
N GLU A 147 -15.82 13.33 -6.23
CA GLU A 147 -16.33 13.03 -7.57
C GLU A 147 -15.27 13.31 -8.66
N GLY A 148 -14.57 14.44 -8.54
CA GLY A 148 -13.47 14.82 -9.43
C GLY A 148 -12.33 13.82 -9.40
N LYS A 149 -11.84 13.45 -8.21
CA LYS A 149 -10.76 12.46 -8.04
C LYS A 149 -11.14 11.09 -8.61
N LEU A 150 -12.36 10.62 -8.33
CA LEU A 150 -12.85 9.34 -8.86
C LEU A 150 -13.01 9.38 -10.38
N SER A 151 -13.48 10.50 -10.93
CA SER A 151 -13.53 10.71 -12.37
C SER A 151 -12.14 10.64 -12.99
N ASP A 152 -11.16 11.36 -12.42
CA ASP A 152 -9.78 11.38 -12.87
C ASP A 152 -9.16 9.96 -12.81
N GLU A 153 -9.34 9.22 -11.71
CA GLU A 153 -8.89 7.83 -11.57
C GLU A 153 -9.49 6.90 -12.63
N MET A 154 -10.79 7.06 -12.93
CA MET A 154 -11.47 6.25 -13.94
C MET A 154 -10.91 6.50 -15.35
N ILE A 155 -10.71 7.76 -15.74
CA ILE A 155 -10.18 8.07 -17.07
C ILE A 155 -8.70 7.71 -17.20
N MET A 156 -7.91 7.86 -16.14
CA MET A 156 -6.52 7.40 -16.11
C MET A 156 -6.45 5.88 -16.31
N ARG A 157 -7.30 5.12 -15.61
CA ARG A 157 -7.39 3.66 -15.79
C ARG A 157 -7.75 3.30 -17.23
N GLU A 158 -8.74 3.98 -17.82
CA GLU A 158 -9.20 3.68 -19.18
C GLU A 158 -8.12 3.97 -20.24
N ILE A 159 -7.38 5.08 -20.11
CA ILE A 159 -6.29 5.37 -21.05
C ILE A 159 -5.13 4.40 -20.88
N ILE A 160 -4.75 4.01 -19.64
CA ILE A 160 -3.69 3.01 -19.40
C ILE A 160 -4.12 1.67 -19.99
N GLU A 161 -5.38 1.28 -19.79
CA GLU A 161 -5.95 0.07 -20.38
C GLU A 161 -5.79 0.07 -21.90
N ARG A 162 -6.17 1.17 -22.57
CA ARG A 162 -6.14 1.25 -24.03
C ARG A 162 -4.74 1.45 -24.61
N GLN A 163 -3.89 2.24 -23.96
CA GLN A 163 -2.60 2.66 -24.51
C GLN A 163 -1.46 1.71 -24.15
N VAL A 164 -1.57 1.00 -23.02
CA VAL A 164 -0.54 0.11 -22.50
C VAL A 164 -1.05 -1.33 -22.50
N ARG A 165 -1.98 -1.68 -21.62
CA ARG A 165 -2.41 -3.08 -21.39
C ARG A 165 -3.00 -3.74 -22.64
N GLY A 166 -3.87 -3.05 -23.37
CA GLY A 166 -4.50 -3.53 -24.60
C GLY A 166 -3.55 -3.67 -25.80
N LYS A 167 -2.32 -3.16 -25.71
CA LYS A 167 -1.28 -3.37 -26.73
C LYS A 167 -0.32 -4.52 -26.41
N ILE A 168 -0.46 -5.13 -25.23
CA ILE A 168 0.40 -6.25 -24.82
C ILE A 168 -0.15 -7.52 -25.43
N VAL A 169 0.70 -8.22 -26.18
CA VAL A 169 0.42 -9.54 -26.74
C VAL A 169 1.47 -10.49 -26.21
N ILE A 170 1.04 -11.65 -25.72
CA ILE A 170 1.92 -12.74 -25.29
C ILE A 170 1.60 -13.91 -26.19
N SER A 171 2.58 -14.32 -26.98
CA SER A 171 2.42 -15.44 -27.88
C SER A 171 2.55 -16.79 -27.13
N PRO A 172 1.91 -17.86 -27.62
CA PRO A 172 2.12 -19.21 -27.08
C PRO A 172 3.59 -19.66 -27.11
N GLU A 173 4.35 -19.17 -28.10
CA GLU A 173 5.79 -19.46 -28.23
C GLU A 173 6.59 -18.86 -27.06
N GLU A 174 6.28 -17.63 -26.64
CA GLU A 174 6.93 -16.99 -25.50
C GLU A 174 6.69 -17.76 -24.21
N VAL A 175 5.45 -18.20 -23.98
CA VAL A 175 5.09 -19.02 -22.80
C VAL A 175 5.84 -20.35 -22.83
N THR A 176 5.86 -21.02 -23.98
CA THR A 176 6.55 -22.31 -24.15
C THR A 176 8.06 -22.15 -23.96
N LYS A 177 8.66 -21.10 -24.53
CA LYS A 177 10.08 -20.80 -24.40
C LYS A 177 10.44 -20.49 -22.95
N PHE A 178 9.63 -19.70 -22.26
CA PHE A 178 9.83 -19.37 -20.85
C PHE A 178 9.79 -20.63 -19.99
N TYR A 179 8.79 -21.49 -20.17
CA TYR A 179 8.71 -22.77 -19.47
C TYR A 179 9.93 -23.65 -19.74
N ALA A 180 10.37 -23.74 -21.00
CA ALA A 180 11.54 -24.55 -21.37
C ALA A 180 12.84 -24.03 -20.73
N SER A 181 13.03 -22.72 -20.65
CA SER A 181 14.25 -22.12 -20.05
C SER A 181 14.23 -22.09 -18.52
N HIS A 182 13.06 -22.13 -17.89
CA HIS A 182 12.90 -22.09 -16.42
C HIS A 182 12.33 -23.40 -15.86
N LYS A 183 12.54 -24.52 -16.57
CA LYS A 183 11.93 -25.81 -16.24
C LYS A 183 12.18 -26.25 -14.78
N SER A 184 13.36 -25.95 -14.25
CA SER A 184 13.72 -26.25 -12.85
C SER A 184 12.89 -25.49 -11.82
N GLU A 185 12.39 -24.30 -12.14
CA GLU A 185 11.52 -23.51 -11.25
C GLU A 185 10.11 -24.12 -11.13
N PHE A 186 9.73 -24.96 -12.09
CA PHE A 186 8.46 -25.69 -12.12
C PHE A 186 8.59 -27.13 -11.63
N LEU A 187 9.67 -27.45 -10.92
CA LEU A 187 9.83 -28.72 -10.25
C LEU A 187 9.11 -28.65 -8.89
N GLN A 188 8.03 -29.39 -8.75
CA GLN A 188 7.44 -29.64 -7.45
C GLN A 188 8.37 -30.59 -6.68
N PRO A 189 8.91 -30.19 -5.52
CA PRO A 189 9.78 -31.06 -4.74
C PRO A 189 8.99 -32.24 -4.16
N GLU A 190 9.71 -33.26 -3.70
CA GLU A 190 9.11 -34.34 -2.93
C GLU A 190 8.46 -33.77 -1.66
N THR A 191 7.22 -34.14 -1.40
CA THR A 191 6.56 -33.84 -0.13
C THR A 191 6.10 -35.12 0.54
N ARG A 192 6.04 -35.10 1.87
CA ARG A 192 5.56 -36.23 2.67
C ARG A 192 4.48 -35.75 3.62
N ALA A 193 3.35 -36.46 3.64
CA ALA A 193 2.38 -36.31 4.70
C ALA A 193 2.91 -37.10 5.92
N ILE A 194 3.02 -36.44 7.06
CA ILE A 194 3.60 -37.02 8.27
C ILE A 194 2.68 -36.82 9.48
N GLU A 195 2.70 -37.79 10.37
CA GLU A 195 2.33 -37.59 11.77
C GLU A 195 3.61 -37.30 12.56
N SER A 196 3.55 -36.32 13.45
CA SER A 196 4.63 -36.03 14.38
C SER A 196 4.10 -36.06 15.81
N LEU A 197 4.93 -36.57 16.71
CA LEU A 197 4.66 -36.60 18.14
C LEU A 197 5.89 -36.09 18.87
N TYR A 198 5.70 -35.14 19.79
CA TYR A 198 6.77 -34.56 20.58
C TYR A 198 6.50 -34.71 22.08
N ILE A 199 7.44 -35.33 22.78
CA ILE A 199 7.35 -35.61 24.22
C ILE A 199 8.56 -35.04 24.98
N GLU A 200 8.31 -34.31 26.07
CA GLU A 200 9.36 -33.80 26.96
C GLU A 200 9.61 -34.73 28.16
N ASP A 201 8.64 -35.59 28.50
CA ASP A 201 8.71 -36.51 29.62
C ASP A 201 9.61 -37.72 29.32
N ALA A 202 10.83 -37.68 29.87
CA ALA A 202 11.80 -38.76 29.73
C ALA A 202 11.37 -40.08 30.39
N ALA A 203 10.51 -40.04 31.41
CA ALA A 203 10.04 -41.27 32.08
C ALA A 203 9.00 -42.02 31.25
N ALA A 204 8.24 -41.30 30.42
CA ALA A 204 7.24 -41.87 29.52
C ALA A 204 7.83 -42.33 28.17
N LEU A 205 9.08 -41.98 27.87
CA LEU A 205 9.70 -42.19 26.56
C LEU A 205 9.80 -43.67 26.15
N GLU A 206 10.30 -44.53 27.05
CA GLU A 206 10.49 -45.96 26.76
C GLU A 206 9.14 -46.65 26.48
N ALA A 207 8.12 -46.35 27.29
CA ALA A 207 6.79 -46.92 27.13
C ALA A 207 6.08 -46.40 25.86
N LEU A 208 6.32 -45.15 25.48
CA LEU A 208 5.80 -44.58 24.23
C LEU A 208 6.49 -45.21 23.01
N GLU A 209 7.80 -45.39 23.04
CA GLU A 209 8.55 -46.03 21.95
C GLU A 209 8.03 -47.44 21.67
N GLU A 210 7.86 -48.26 22.71
CA GLU A 210 7.27 -49.62 22.60
C GLU A 210 5.83 -49.58 22.06
N GLU A 211 5.02 -48.59 22.46
CA GLU A 211 3.65 -48.44 21.95
C GLU A 211 3.61 -48.03 20.48
N LEU A 212 4.52 -47.16 20.04
CA LEU A 212 4.58 -46.73 18.65
C LEU A 212 5.13 -47.84 17.73
N GLU A 213 6.03 -48.69 18.21
CA GLU A 213 6.49 -49.90 17.50
C GLU A 213 5.33 -50.87 17.21
N ASN A 214 4.34 -50.94 18.09
CA ASN A 214 3.14 -51.75 17.92
C ASN A 214 2.06 -51.09 17.04
N ASN A 215 2.35 -49.92 16.46
CA ASN A 215 1.49 -49.18 15.53
C ASN A 215 0.11 -48.81 16.12
N THR A 216 0.07 -48.52 17.42
CA THR A 216 -1.16 -48.24 18.20
C THR A 216 -1.82 -46.88 17.87
N GLY A 217 -1.20 -46.10 16.97
CA GLY A 217 -1.71 -44.84 16.42
C GLY A 217 -1.17 -43.61 17.16
N PHE A 218 -0.55 -42.67 16.43
CA PHE A 218 0.14 -41.51 17.01
C PHE A 218 -0.77 -40.60 17.84
N GLN A 219 -2.00 -40.36 17.38
CA GLN A 219 -2.94 -39.51 18.10
C GLN A 219 -3.35 -40.10 19.46
N ALA A 220 -3.64 -41.40 19.52
CA ALA A 220 -4.03 -42.07 20.76
C ALA A 220 -2.87 -42.08 21.77
N SER A 221 -1.66 -42.37 21.30
CA SER A 221 -0.46 -42.30 22.14
C SER A 221 -0.20 -40.87 22.61
N ALA A 222 -0.39 -39.85 21.76
CA ALA A 222 -0.22 -38.46 22.17
C ALA A 222 -1.18 -38.05 23.30
N GLU A 223 -2.45 -38.46 23.23
CA GLU A 223 -3.43 -38.23 24.31
C GLU A 223 -3.03 -38.94 25.60
N LYS A 224 -2.63 -40.21 25.50
CA LYS A 224 -2.23 -41.05 26.65
C LYS A 224 -1.01 -40.49 27.38
N TYR A 225 0.02 -40.09 26.65
CA TYR A 225 1.29 -39.61 27.19
C TYR A 225 1.38 -38.08 27.30
N LYS A 226 0.27 -37.37 27.04
CA LYS A 226 0.20 -35.89 27.04
C LYS A 226 1.28 -35.25 26.16
N ALA A 227 1.59 -35.89 25.04
CA ALA A 227 2.55 -35.40 24.06
C ALA A 227 1.87 -34.46 23.06
N ALA A 228 2.65 -33.56 22.45
CA ALA A 228 2.14 -32.74 21.36
C ALA A 228 2.04 -33.58 20.08
N TYR A 229 0.97 -33.41 19.33
CA TYR A 229 0.69 -34.14 18.10
C TYR A 229 0.35 -33.18 16.96
N ALA A 230 0.87 -33.45 15.76
CA ALA A 230 0.56 -32.71 14.55
C ALA A 230 0.55 -33.64 13.32
N ASN A 231 -0.27 -33.28 12.34
CA ASN A 231 -0.30 -33.90 11.02
C ASN A 231 -0.07 -32.81 9.98
N ASP A 232 1.00 -32.95 9.20
CA ASP A 232 1.49 -31.93 8.28
C ASP A 232 1.95 -32.55 6.96
N VAL A 233 1.93 -31.76 5.89
CA VAL A 233 2.59 -32.08 4.62
C VAL A 233 3.84 -31.23 4.49
N VAL A 234 5.00 -31.87 4.48
CA VAL A 234 6.29 -31.19 4.54
C VAL A 234 7.13 -31.45 3.30
N ALA A 235 7.73 -30.38 2.76
CA ALA A 235 8.80 -30.46 1.77
C ALA A 235 10.16 -30.49 2.48
N ARG A 236 11.17 -31.07 1.84
CA ARG A 236 12.50 -31.24 2.46
C ARG A 236 13.11 -29.90 2.85
N GLU A 237 12.94 -28.88 2.04
CA GLU A 237 13.54 -27.55 2.22
C GLU A 237 12.94 -26.77 3.40
N GLN A 238 11.74 -27.15 3.86
CA GLN A 238 11.05 -26.50 4.98
C GLN A 238 11.54 -27.02 6.34
N LEU A 239 12.27 -28.14 6.35
CA LEU A 239 12.70 -28.81 7.57
C LEU A 239 14.14 -28.45 7.94
N ARG A 240 14.45 -28.54 9.24
CA ARG A 240 15.84 -28.47 9.73
C ARG A 240 16.63 -29.70 9.24
N PRO A 241 17.95 -29.59 8.98
CA PRO A 241 18.74 -30.68 8.38
C PRO A 241 18.62 -32.04 9.07
N GLN A 242 18.56 -32.06 10.41
CA GLN A 242 18.41 -33.29 11.19
C GLN A 242 17.05 -33.96 10.97
N LEU A 243 15.97 -33.16 10.88
CA LEU A 243 14.62 -33.66 10.59
C LEU A 243 14.51 -34.17 9.14
N GLN A 244 15.21 -33.52 8.20
CA GLN A 244 15.19 -33.92 6.80
C GLN A 244 15.68 -35.35 6.61
N GLU A 245 16.87 -35.68 7.14
CA GLU A 245 17.46 -37.02 6.99
C GLU A 245 16.55 -38.08 7.58
N GLN A 246 15.97 -37.80 8.74
CA GLN A 246 15.08 -38.73 9.41
C GLN A 246 13.75 -38.90 8.67
N ILE A 247 13.02 -37.82 8.39
CA ILE A 247 11.69 -37.92 7.76
C ILE A 247 11.77 -38.46 6.33
N PHE A 248 12.79 -38.06 5.57
CA PHE A 248 12.94 -38.45 4.16
C PHE A 248 13.61 -39.82 3.96
N SER A 249 14.15 -40.45 5.01
CA SER A 249 14.65 -41.85 4.94
C SER A 249 13.58 -42.89 5.26
N LEU A 250 12.47 -42.51 5.89
CA LEU A 250 11.39 -43.43 6.29
C LEU A 250 10.59 -43.93 5.08
N ALA A 251 10.17 -45.20 5.13
CA ALA A 251 9.20 -45.77 4.23
C ALA A 251 7.76 -45.39 4.63
N LEU A 252 6.82 -45.67 3.73
CA LEU A 252 5.40 -45.47 3.97
C LEU A 252 4.94 -46.29 5.20
N ASN A 253 4.25 -45.63 6.13
CA ASN A 253 3.80 -46.14 7.43
C ASN A 253 4.92 -46.53 8.41
N GLU A 254 6.19 -46.26 8.10
CA GLU A 254 7.30 -46.51 9.01
C GLU A 254 7.34 -45.45 10.12
N VAL A 255 7.55 -45.92 11.34
CA VAL A 255 7.75 -45.08 12.53
C VAL A 255 9.25 -44.82 12.68
N SER A 256 9.62 -43.56 12.88
CA SER A 256 11.00 -43.16 13.05
C SER A 256 11.56 -43.57 14.41
N LYS A 257 12.88 -43.74 14.48
CA LYS A 257 13.61 -43.79 15.76
C LYS A 257 13.39 -42.51 16.58
N PRO A 258 13.54 -42.53 17.91
CA PRO A 258 13.44 -41.32 18.73
C PRO A 258 14.51 -40.30 18.33
N LEU A 259 14.07 -39.10 17.92
CA LEU A 259 14.97 -37.99 17.61
C LEU A 259 15.03 -37.01 18.78
N LYS A 260 16.17 -36.98 19.47
CA LYS A 260 16.39 -36.08 20.60
C LYS A 260 16.62 -34.64 20.14
N GLU A 261 15.92 -33.73 20.77
CA GLU A 261 16.04 -32.28 20.67
C GLU A 261 16.34 -31.68 22.06
N GLU A 262 16.59 -30.37 22.13
CA GLU A 262 17.07 -29.72 23.36
C GLU A 262 16.20 -29.97 24.61
N LYS A 263 14.89 -30.11 24.44
CA LYS A 263 13.90 -30.21 25.55
C LYS A 263 13.00 -31.44 25.48
N GLY A 264 13.16 -32.29 24.47
CA GLY A 264 12.25 -33.41 24.26
C GLY A 264 12.66 -34.28 23.08
N THR A 265 11.80 -35.24 22.74
CA THR A 265 12.03 -36.23 21.69
C THR A 265 10.90 -36.22 20.69
N TYR A 266 11.25 -36.21 19.41
CA TYR A 266 10.31 -36.36 18.31
C TYR A 266 10.22 -37.81 17.83
N PHE A 267 9.01 -38.20 17.48
CA PHE A 267 8.70 -39.36 16.67
C PHE A 267 7.96 -38.90 15.42
N PHE A 268 8.23 -39.56 14.30
CA PHE A 268 7.57 -39.27 13.03
C PHE A 268 7.04 -40.56 12.42
N LYS A 269 5.94 -40.45 11.68
CA LYS A 269 5.44 -41.51 10.82
C LYS A 269 5.03 -40.92 9.47
N VAL A 270 5.49 -41.53 8.39
CA VAL A 270 5.11 -41.10 7.04
C VAL A 270 3.79 -41.74 6.64
N LEU A 271 2.77 -40.93 6.40
CA LEU A 271 1.45 -41.38 5.96
C LEU A 271 1.36 -41.50 4.44
N GLU A 272 1.96 -40.57 3.70
CA GLU A 272 1.99 -40.54 2.24
C GLU A 272 3.33 -39.98 1.74
N VAL A 273 3.79 -40.47 0.58
CA VAL A 273 4.95 -39.94 -0.14
C VAL A 273 4.48 -39.42 -1.49
N HIS A 274 4.61 -38.11 -1.70
CA HIS A 274 4.36 -37.46 -2.98
C HIS A 274 5.70 -37.24 -3.69
N PRO A 275 6.00 -38.03 -4.74
CA PRO A 275 7.29 -37.95 -5.41
C PRO A 275 7.48 -36.58 -6.07
N PRO A 276 8.74 -36.14 -6.27
CA PRO A 276 8.99 -34.91 -6.98
C PRO A 276 8.45 -35.02 -8.40
N ARG A 277 7.78 -33.97 -8.86
CA ARG A 277 7.12 -33.97 -10.16
C ARG A 277 7.40 -32.68 -10.91
N GLN A 278 7.74 -32.82 -12.18
CA GLN A 278 7.77 -31.70 -13.09
C GLN A 278 6.32 -31.28 -13.39
N LEU A 279 5.94 -30.05 -13.02
CA LEU A 279 4.65 -29.49 -13.40
C LEU A 279 4.63 -29.30 -14.91
N ALA A 280 3.58 -29.76 -15.58
CA ALA A 280 3.42 -29.62 -17.01
C ALA A 280 3.12 -28.17 -17.40
N LEU A 281 3.48 -27.78 -18.63
CA LEU A 281 3.23 -26.42 -19.13
C LEU A 281 1.75 -26.01 -18.97
N ALA A 282 0.81 -26.92 -19.20
CA ALA A 282 -0.62 -26.65 -19.05
C ALA A 282 -1.02 -26.28 -17.61
N GLU A 283 -0.34 -26.82 -16.60
CA GLU A 283 -0.61 -26.55 -15.18
C GLU A 283 -0.09 -25.17 -14.77
N VAL A 284 1.00 -24.71 -15.38
CA VAL A 284 1.66 -23.44 -15.04
C VAL A 284 1.41 -22.33 -16.07
N HIS A 285 0.61 -22.60 -17.10
CA HIS A 285 0.38 -21.69 -18.23
C HIS A 285 -0.07 -20.30 -17.76
N GLU A 286 -1.13 -20.23 -16.95
CA GLU A 286 -1.70 -18.96 -16.47
C GLU A 286 -0.71 -18.18 -15.60
N HIS A 287 0.10 -18.88 -14.81
CA HIS A 287 1.13 -18.25 -13.99
C HIS A 287 2.23 -17.62 -14.85
N ILE A 288 2.74 -18.38 -15.83
CA ILE A 288 3.75 -17.89 -16.78
C ILE A 288 3.20 -16.73 -17.60
N PHE A 289 1.98 -16.86 -18.11
CA PHE A 289 1.32 -15.82 -18.88
C PHE A 289 1.18 -14.53 -18.07
N GLY A 290 0.68 -14.63 -16.83
CA GLY A 290 0.56 -13.49 -15.92
C GLY A 290 1.91 -12.83 -15.62
N TYR A 291 2.95 -13.62 -15.37
CA TYR A 291 4.30 -13.11 -15.16
C TYR A 291 4.84 -12.34 -16.38
N LEU A 292 4.78 -12.96 -17.57
CA LEU A 292 5.21 -12.33 -18.82
C LEU A 292 4.38 -11.07 -19.14
N PHE A 293 3.09 -11.10 -18.80
CA PHE A 293 2.20 -9.96 -18.95
C PHE A 293 2.66 -8.78 -18.11
N GLU A 294 2.88 -9.01 -16.81
CA GLU A 294 3.30 -7.96 -15.89
C GLU A 294 4.67 -7.39 -16.27
N GLN A 295 5.63 -8.24 -16.67
CA GLN A 295 6.92 -7.77 -17.18
C GLN A 295 6.78 -6.84 -18.39
N LYS A 296 6.01 -7.26 -19.40
CA LYS A 296 5.75 -6.42 -20.59
C LYS A 296 4.98 -5.17 -20.22
N PHE A 297 4.04 -5.24 -19.28
CA PHE A 297 3.26 -4.11 -18.81
C PHE A 297 4.15 -3.05 -18.17
N THR A 298 5.05 -3.45 -17.25
CA THR A 298 6.01 -2.53 -16.64
C THR A 298 6.85 -1.81 -17.69
N VAL A 299 7.42 -2.55 -18.64
CA VAL A 299 8.25 -1.95 -19.71
C VAL A 299 7.44 -0.99 -20.57
N LYS A 300 6.25 -1.41 -21.04
CA LYS A 300 5.40 -0.58 -21.91
C LYS A 300 4.84 0.65 -21.19
N MET A 301 4.55 0.53 -19.89
CA MET A 301 4.11 1.66 -19.07
C MET A 301 5.23 2.70 -18.94
N LEU A 302 6.46 2.26 -18.65
CA LEU A 302 7.62 3.14 -18.55
C LEU A 302 7.91 3.85 -19.89
N GLU A 303 7.97 3.10 -21.00
CA GLU A 303 8.18 3.66 -22.34
C GLU A 303 7.10 4.72 -22.68
N TRP A 304 5.83 4.42 -22.36
CA TRP A 304 4.73 5.35 -22.63
C TRP A 304 4.80 6.59 -21.74
N LEU A 305 5.11 6.43 -20.44
CA LEU A 305 5.30 7.55 -19.52
C LEU A 305 6.45 8.46 -19.96
N GLU A 306 7.58 7.89 -20.37
CA GLU A 306 8.71 8.65 -20.91
C GLU A 306 8.32 9.46 -22.15
N ASP A 307 7.58 8.83 -23.09
CA ASP A 307 7.06 9.51 -24.27
C ASP A 307 6.13 10.68 -23.90
N LEU A 308 5.21 10.49 -22.95
CA LEU A 308 4.32 11.56 -22.50
C LEU A 308 5.08 12.70 -21.79
N LYS A 309 6.05 12.37 -20.94
CA LYS A 309 6.88 13.34 -20.23
C LYS A 309 7.74 14.14 -21.20
N SER A 310 8.29 13.51 -22.25
CA SER A 310 9.08 14.19 -23.28
C SER A 310 8.29 15.25 -24.07
N LYS A 311 6.97 15.10 -24.13
CA LYS A 311 6.03 16.01 -24.80
C LYS A 311 5.43 17.05 -23.85
N SER A 312 5.75 16.98 -22.56
CA SER A 312 5.18 17.83 -21.52
C SER A 312 6.20 18.82 -20.99
N TYR A 313 5.75 20.03 -20.66
CA TYR A 313 6.58 20.97 -19.89
C TYR A 313 6.51 20.58 -18.41
N ILE A 314 7.64 20.17 -17.84
CA ILE A 314 7.75 19.78 -16.43
C ILE A 314 8.83 20.63 -15.76
N LYS A 315 8.47 21.35 -14.71
CA LYS A 315 9.41 22.12 -13.88
C LYS A 315 9.20 21.76 -12.41
N ILE A 316 10.22 21.16 -11.80
CA ILE A 316 10.23 20.86 -10.36
C ILE A 316 10.88 22.04 -9.64
N ASN A 317 10.22 22.55 -8.60
CA ASN A 317 10.73 23.61 -7.75
C ASN A 317 11.28 22.98 -6.46
N SER A 318 12.60 23.05 -6.29
CA SER A 318 13.30 22.65 -5.06
C SER A 318 12.96 23.54 -3.86
#